data_AF-X1HTE9-F1
#
_entry.id   AF-X1HTE9-F1
#
_cell.length_a   1.000
_cell.length_b   1.000
_cell.length_c   1.000
_cell.angle_alpha   90.00
_cell.angle_beta   90.00
_cell.angle_gamma   90.00
#
_symmetry.space_group_name_H-M   'P 1'
#
loop_
_entity.id
_entity.type
_entity.pdbx_description
1 polymer ?
#
loop_
_entity_poly.entity_id
_entity_poly.type
_entity_poly.pdbx_seq_one_letter_code
_entity_poly.pdbx_strand_id
1 'polypeptide(L)'
;MNDRLIFQLLNLEKGKQILPTPSEEISSIKLYIPKNLKRKKTPKLPQISEPQLIRHFDKLSKKNFGVDNGFYPLGSCTMKYNPKINEEISR
;
A
#
# COMPACT_ATOMS: atom_id res chain seq x y z
N MET A 1 22.78 -0.21 -6.47
CA MET A 1 21.36 0.08 -6.78
C MET A 1 20.71 -1.18 -7.33
N ASN A 2 20.13 -2.04 -6.50
CA ASN A 2 19.51 -3.29 -6.99
C ASN A 2 18.27 -3.65 -6.16
N ASP A 3 17.41 -2.67 -5.95
CA ASP A 3 16.15 -2.87 -5.23
C ASP A 3 15.07 -3.33 -6.18
N ARG A 4 14.41 -4.43 -5.80
CA ARG A 4 13.31 -4.99 -6.55
C ARG A 4 12.06 -4.13 -6.34
N LEU A 5 11.35 -3.87 -7.44
CA LEU A 5 10.02 -3.28 -7.40
C LEU A 5 9.06 -4.24 -6.69
N ILE A 6 7.99 -3.70 -6.09
CA ILE A 6 6.96 -4.53 -5.43
C ILE A 6 6.35 -5.58 -6.38
N PHE A 7 6.23 -5.25 -7.67
CA PHE A 7 5.74 -6.16 -8.72
C PHE A 7 6.73 -7.27 -9.09
N GLN A 8 8.01 -7.12 -8.75
CA GLN A 8 9.06 -8.13 -8.97
C GLN A 8 9.24 -9.05 -7.75
N LEU A 9 8.56 -8.74 -6.64
CA LEU A 9 8.53 -9.58 -5.43
C LEU A 9 7.40 -10.62 -5.46
N LEU A 10 6.68 -10.72 -6.60
CA LEU A 10 5.57 -11.64 -6.79
C LEU A 10 5.98 -13.08 -6.46
N ASN A 11 5.30 -13.65 -5.46
CA ASN A 11 5.28 -15.10 -5.25
C ASN A 11 3.94 -15.61 -5.80
N LEU A 12 3.97 -16.20 -6.99
CA LEU A 12 2.79 -16.76 -7.67
C LEU A 12 2.08 -17.86 -6.84
N GLU A 13 2.76 -18.44 -5.85
CA GLU A 13 2.25 -19.57 -5.09
C GLU A 13 1.25 -19.20 -3.98
N LYS A 14 1.23 -17.94 -3.51
CA LYS A 14 0.40 -17.55 -2.36
C LYS A 14 -0.09 -16.12 -2.50
N GLY A 15 -1.11 -15.93 -3.32
CA GLY A 15 -2.00 -14.76 -3.21
C GLY A 15 -2.70 -14.79 -1.86
N LYS A 16 -2.03 -14.31 -0.80
CA LYS A 16 -2.62 -14.23 0.53
C LYS A 16 -3.54 -13.02 0.56
N GLN A 17 -4.83 -13.30 0.67
CA GLN A 17 -5.86 -12.30 0.92
C GLN A 17 -5.60 -11.72 2.32
N ILE A 18 -5.27 -10.43 2.39
CA ILE A 18 -5.06 -9.70 3.66
C ILE A 18 -6.43 -9.38 4.29
N LEU A 19 -7.45 -9.22 3.45
CA LEU A 19 -8.81 -8.97 3.88
C LEU A 19 -9.41 -10.25 4.47
N PRO A 20 -10.20 -10.15 5.56
CA PRO A 20 -11.00 -11.26 6.02
C PRO A 20 -11.88 -11.76 4.87
N THR A 21 -12.04 -13.08 4.77
CA THR A 21 -13.03 -13.64 3.85
C THR A 21 -14.40 -13.06 4.21
N PRO A 22 -15.19 -12.59 3.22
CA PRO A 22 -16.54 -12.13 3.49
C PRO A 22 -17.33 -13.20 4.24
N SER A 23 -18.26 -12.81 5.11
CA SER A 23 -19.21 -13.76 5.69
C SER A 23 -19.98 -14.48 4.56
N GLU A 24 -20.39 -15.73 4.81
CA GLU A 24 -21.09 -16.56 3.83
C GLU A 24 -22.34 -15.86 3.27
N GLU A 25 -23.02 -15.08 4.11
CA GLU A 25 -24.17 -14.24 3.75
C GLU A 25 -23.84 -13.22 2.66
N ILE A 26 -22.72 -12.48 2.78
CA ILE A 26 -22.30 -11.45 1.82
C ILE A 26 -21.81 -12.08 0.51
N SER A 27 -21.16 -13.25 0.60
CA SER A 27 -20.69 -13.97 -0.59
C SER A 27 -21.84 -14.46 -1.49
N SER A 28 -23.04 -14.62 -0.94
CA SER A 28 -24.23 -15.07 -1.68
C SER A 28 -24.93 -13.94 -2.46
N ILE A 29 -24.59 -12.67 -2.17
CA ILE A 29 -25.17 -11.49 -2.84
C ILE A 29 -24.68 -11.42 -4.29
N LYS A 30 -25.55 -11.81 -5.22
CA LYS A 30 -25.30 -11.63 -6.66
C LYS A 30 -25.49 -10.17 -7.05
N LEU A 31 -24.39 -9.41 -7.05
CA LEU A 31 -24.34 -8.10 -7.68
C LEU A 31 -24.50 -8.22 -9.20
N TYR A 32 -25.59 -7.68 -9.73
CA TYR A 32 -25.81 -7.59 -11.18
C TYR A 32 -25.04 -6.40 -11.75
N ILE A 33 -23.97 -6.69 -12.47
CA ILE A 33 -23.19 -5.71 -13.24
C ILE A 33 -23.38 -6.06 -14.73
N PRO A 34 -23.88 -5.15 -15.57
CA PRO A 34 -23.99 -5.37 -17.01
C PRO A 34 -22.67 -5.82 -17.65
N LYS A 35 -22.72 -6.78 -18.58
CA LYS A 35 -21.51 -7.41 -19.17
C LYS A 35 -20.57 -6.40 -19.84
N ASN A 36 -21.11 -5.35 -20.45
CA ASN A 36 -20.35 -4.26 -21.07
C ASN A 36 -19.57 -3.41 -20.07
N LEU A 37 -19.99 -3.40 -18.79
CA LEU A 37 -19.32 -2.68 -17.70
C LEU A 37 -18.38 -3.59 -16.89
N LYS A 38 -18.47 -4.91 -17.04
CA LYS A 38 -17.57 -5.84 -16.34
C LYS A 38 -16.16 -5.76 -16.90
N ARG A 39 -15.19 -5.69 -15.98
CA ARG A 39 -13.77 -5.72 -16.31
C ARG A 39 -13.40 -7.07 -16.96
N LYS A 40 -12.77 -7.02 -18.14
CA LYS A 40 -12.40 -8.23 -18.91
C LYS A 40 -11.15 -8.96 -18.42
N LYS A 41 -10.22 -8.24 -17.76
CA LYS A 41 -8.93 -8.77 -17.28
C LYS A 41 -8.70 -8.32 -15.84
N THR A 42 -8.22 -9.21 -14.98
CA THR A 42 -7.84 -8.87 -13.62
C THR A 42 -6.75 -7.79 -13.60
N PRO A 43 -6.72 -6.90 -12.59
CA PRO A 43 -5.63 -5.95 -12.45
C PRO A 43 -4.33 -6.65 -12.09
N LYS A 44 -3.21 -6.13 -12.61
CA LYS A 44 -1.85 -6.59 -12.28
C LYS A 44 -1.37 -6.00 -10.95
N LEU A 45 -2.14 -6.20 -9.88
CA LEU A 45 -1.74 -5.78 -8.53
C LEU A 45 -0.67 -6.73 -7.98
N PRO A 46 0.27 -6.23 -7.13
CA PRO A 46 1.24 -7.09 -6.48
C PRO A 46 0.54 -8.04 -5.50
N GLN A 47 0.83 -9.34 -5.64
CA GLN A 47 0.34 -10.39 -4.75
C GLN A 47 1.49 -10.84 -3.84
N ILE A 48 1.58 -10.22 -2.67
CA ILE A 48 2.61 -10.49 -1.67
C ILE A 48 1.99 -10.59 -0.29
N SER A 49 2.68 -11.27 0.64
CA SER A 49 2.26 -11.36 2.04
C SER A 49 2.51 -10.06 2.81
N GLU A 50 1.78 -9.84 3.90
CA GLU A 50 1.95 -8.67 4.77
C GLU A 50 3.40 -8.49 5.28
N PRO A 51 4.13 -9.53 5.72
CA PRO A 51 5.53 -9.36 6.10
C PRO A 51 6.43 -8.89 4.94
N GLN A 52 6.15 -9.33 3.71
CA GLN A 52 6.88 -8.86 2.53
C GLN A 52 6.55 -7.40 2.22
N LEU A 53 5.29 -7.00 2.38
CA LEU A 53 4.84 -5.62 2.20
C LEU A 53 5.54 -4.67 3.18
N ILE A 54 5.53 -5.01 4.48
CA ILE A 54 6.16 -4.22 5.53
C ILE A 54 7.66 -4.08 5.26
N ARG A 55 8.36 -5.18 4.98
CA ARG A 55 9.80 -5.17 4.67
C ARG A 55 10.13 -4.31 3.44
N HIS A 56 9.28 -4.35 2.42
CA HIS A 56 9.48 -3.54 1.23
C HIS A 56 9.41 -2.04 1.54
N PHE A 57 8.36 -1.60 2.23
CA PHE A 57 8.17 -0.18 2.54
C PHE A 57 9.11 0.34 3.63
N ASP A 58 9.47 -0.46 4.63
CA ASP A 58 10.52 -0.10 5.61
C ASP A 58 11.88 0.12 4.94
N LYS A 59 12.22 -0.70 3.94
CA LYS A 59 13.45 -0.51 3.18
C LYS A 59 13.39 0.76 2.32
N LEU A 60 12.24 1.07 1.72
CA LEU A 60 12.05 2.29 0.94
C LEU A 60 12.08 3.55 1.81
N SER A 61 11.51 3.52 3.02
CA SER A 61 11.50 4.69 3.92
C SER A 61 12.91 5.10 4.32
N LYS A 62 13.80 4.14 4.59
CA LYS A 62 15.22 4.36 4.92
C LYS A 62 16.04 5.01 3.80
N LYS A 63 15.51 5.00 2.57
CA LYS A 63 16.13 5.66 1.40
C LYS A 63 15.58 7.05 1.15
N ASN A 64 14.53 7.45 1.86
CA ASN A 64 13.96 8.77 1.77
C ASN A 64 14.53 9.66 2.86
N PHE A 65 14.76 10.93 2.54
CA PHE A 65 15.11 11.95 3.52
C PHE A 65 13.95 12.94 3.63
N GLY A 66 13.59 13.30 4.84
CA GLY A 66 12.51 14.25 5.14
C GLY A 66 12.78 15.01 6.43
N VAL A 67 11.81 15.83 6.83
CA VAL A 67 11.91 16.71 8.01
C VAL A 67 12.20 15.94 9.30
N ASP A 68 11.70 14.70 9.41
CA ASP A 68 11.96 13.84 10.57
C ASP A 68 13.38 13.26 10.60
N ASN A 69 14.10 13.27 9.47
CA ASN A 69 15.44 12.71 9.37
C ASN A 69 16.54 13.73 9.68
N GLY A 70 16.26 15.04 9.54
CA GLY A 70 17.22 16.10 9.80
C GLY A 70 16.83 17.44 9.17
N PHE A 71 17.79 18.36 9.11
CA PHE A 71 17.56 19.71 8.61
C PHE A 71 17.17 19.72 7.12
N TYR A 72 16.06 20.39 6.78
CA TYR A 72 15.45 20.35 5.44
C TYR A 72 15.10 21.77 4.92
N PRO A 73 16.09 22.60 4.55
CA PRO A 73 15.91 24.03 4.27
C PRO A 73 15.47 24.32 2.82
N LEU A 74 14.24 23.94 2.47
CA LEU A 74 13.65 24.34 1.19
C LEU A 74 12.87 25.65 1.33
N GLY A 75 13.37 26.70 0.67
CA GLY A 75 12.69 27.99 0.56
C GLY A 75 11.31 27.86 -0.08
N SER A 76 10.37 28.72 0.32
CA SER A 76 8.95 28.74 -0.10
C SER A 76 8.11 27.50 0.28
N CYS A 77 8.72 26.36 0.61
CA CYS A 77 8.00 25.15 1.01
C CYS A 77 7.58 25.15 2.49
N THR A 78 8.19 25.98 3.34
CA THR A 78 7.94 26.02 4.79
C THR A 78 7.97 24.63 5.43
N MET A 79 9.07 23.89 5.20
CA MET A 79 9.28 22.52 5.70
C MET A 79 9.54 22.50 7.22
N LYS A 80 8.48 22.79 7.99
CA LYS A 80 8.47 22.84 9.45
C LYS A 80 8.25 21.46 10.08
N TYR A 81 8.52 21.37 11.38
CA TYR A 81 8.19 20.19 12.17
C TYR A 81 6.71 19.83 12.04
N ASN A 82 6.43 18.53 11.88
CA ASN A 82 5.09 17.95 11.88
C ASN A 82 4.84 17.30 13.25
N PRO A 83 4.09 17.94 14.18
CA PRO A 83 3.81 17.40 15.50
C PRO A 83 3.18 16.01 15.43
N LYS A 84 3.78 15.02 16.12
CA LYS A 84 3.27 13.63 16.10
C LYS A 84 1.85 13.50 16.66
N ILE A 85 1.43 14.41 17.55
CA ILE A 85 0.06 14.48 18.05
C ILE A 85 -0.97 14.73 16.94
N ASN A 86 -0.59 15.37 15.83
CA ASN A 86 -1.50 15.62 14.71
C ASN A 86 -1.94 14.32 14.03
N GLU A 87 -1.09 13.28 14.05
CA GLU A 87 -1.44 11.95 13.52
C GLU A 87 -2.44 11.23 14.44
N GLU A 88 -2.38 11.49 15.75
CA GLU A 88 -3.32 10.92 16.72
C GLU A 88 -4.67 11.63 16.66
N ILE A 89 -4.68 12.97 16.54
CA ILE A 89 -5.90 13.78 16.44
C ILE A 89 -6.67 13.52 15.14
N SER A 90 -5.99 13.08 14.07
CA SER A 90 -6.60 12.88 12.74
C SER A 90 -7.15 11.47 12.49
N ARG A 91 -6.92 10.53 13.43
CA ARG A 91 -7.39 9.14 13.33
C ARG A 91 -8.86 8.98 13.71
#